data_AF-A0A819C1B4-F1
#
_entry.id   AF-A0A819C1B4-F1
#
_cell.length_a   1.000
_cell.length_b   1.000
_cell.length_c   1.000
_cell.angle_alpha   90.00
_cell.angle_beta   90.00
_cell.angle_gamma   90.00
#
_symmetry.space_group_name_H-M   'P 1'
#
loop_
_entity.id
_entity.type
_entity.pdbx_description
1 polymer ?
#
loop_
_entity_poly.entity_id
_entity_poly.type
_entity_poly.pdbx_seq_one_letter_code
_entity_poly.pdbx_strand_id
1 'polypeptide(L)'
;MLLYVNFQVKNNRVQRSKALKWALGLPNVTHSHVTSHELYLRELGNAKFGLSPPGNGLDWYRTWEAILMGAVPIVLRSRLDPLFTDAAVLIVDDWNNLNIEYLQSLDYNRLPNEILFAKYWRKRLMDVAKRQ
;
A
#
# COMPACT_ATOMS: atom_id res chain seq x y z
N MET A 1 -1.62 10.80 11.14
CA MET A 1 -0.48 10.97 10.23
C MET A 1 -0.95 10.83 8.78
N LEU A 2 -0.47 11.63 7.83
CA LEU A 2 -0.93 11.54 6.42
C LEU A 2 -0.30 10.33 5.70
N LEU A 3 1.03 10.31 5.61
CA LEU A 3 1.79 9.27 4.90
C LEU A 3 2.86 8.68 5.81
N TYR A 4 2.88 7.36 5.89
CA TYR A 4 3.91 6.59 6.58
C TYR A 4 4.82 5.85 5.61
N VAL A 5 6.14 5.96 5.83
CA VAL A 5 7.18 5.35 5.00
C VAL A 5 8.07 4.46 5.88
N ASN A 6 8.06 3.16 5.60
CA ASN A 6 8.92 2.19 6.26
C ASN A 6 9.33 1.06 5.29
N PHE A 7 10.48 1.22 4.63
CA PHE A 7 11.10 0.17 3.83
C PHE A 7 12.59 0.46 3.62
N GLN A 8 13.37 -0.61 3.40
CA GLN A 8 14.77 -0.47 3.04
C GLN A 8 14.95 -0.36 1.53
N VAL A 9 15.71 0.64 1.06
CA VAL A 9 15.95 0.85 -0.39
C VAL A 9 16.68 -0.31 -1.05
N LYS A 10 17.53 -1.04 -0.31
CA LYS A 10 18.45 -2.05 -0.85
C LYS A 10 17.81 -3.18 -1.68
N ASN A 11 16.57 -3.57 -1.35
CA ASN A 11 15.89 -4.71 -1.99
C ASN A 11 15.26 -4.34 -3.35
N ASN A 12 15.16 -3.06 -3.71
CA ASN A 12 14.75 -2.63 -5.05
C ASN A 12 15.17 -1.16 -5.21
N ARG A 13 16.45 -0.95 -5.50
CA ARG A 13 17.06 0.40 -5.46
C ARG A 13 16.38 1.36 -6.44
N VAL A 14 16.00 0.89 -7.63
CA VAL A 14 15.40 1.74 -8.65
C VAL A 14 14.04 2.27 -8.19
N GLN A 15 13.13 1.38 -7.77
CA GLN A 15 11.77 1.80 -7.40
C GLN A 15 11.73 2.44 -6.02
N ARG A 16 12.45 1.89 -5.04
CA ARG A 16 12.40 2.39 -3.65
C ARG A 16 13.12 3.72 -3.48
N SER A 17 14.20 3.99 -4.22
CA SER A 17 14.82 5.32 -4.19
C SER A 17 13.90 6.39 -4.79
N LYS A 18 13.20 6.07 -5.89
CA LYS A 18 12.22 7.00 -6.49
C LYS A 18 11.07 7.28 -5.53
N ALA A 19 10.46 6.23 -4.97
CA ALA A 19 9.38 6.36 -4.01
C ALA A 19 9.80 7.15 -2.76
N LEU A 20 10.98 6.85 -2.20
CA LEU A 20 11.49 7.55 -1.03
C LEU A 20 11.79 9.02 -1.34
N LYS A 21 12.43 9.32 -2.47
CA LYS A 21 12.71 10.71 -2.90
C LYS A 21 11.43 11.52 -3.03
N TRP A 22 10.40 10.94 -3.65
CA TRP A 22 9.09 11.57 -3.76
C TRP A 22 8.48 11.83 -2.38
N ALA A 23 8.44 10.82 -1.50
CA ALA A 23 7.81 10.94 -0.19
C ALA A 23 8.51 11.98 0.70
N LEU A 24 9.84 12.03 0.68
CA LEU A 24 10.61 13.03 1.43
C LEU A 24 10.43 14.47 0.89
N GLY A 25 9.91 14.64 -0.32
CA GLY A 25 9.55 15.93 -0.88
C GLY A 25 8.20 16.47 -0.42
N LEU A 26 7.38 15.65 0.26
CA LEU A 26 6.06 16.06 0.75
C LEU A 26 6.15 16.56 2.20
N PRO A 27 5.33 17.57 2.58
CA PRO A 27 5.19 17.94 3.98
C PRO A 27 4.40 16.86 4.76
N ASN A 28 4.62 16.77 6.08
CA ASN A 28 3.91 15.87 7.00
C ASN A 28 4.04 14.36 6.70
N VAL A 29 5.23 13.94 6.24
CA VAL A 29 5.59 12.53 6.06
C VAL A 29 6.39 12.03 7.25
N THR A 30 6.00 10.88 7.78
CA THR A 30 6.82 10.16 8.77
C THR A 30 7.60 9.07 8.05
N HIS A 31 8.92 9.23 8.06
CA HIS A 31 9.85 8.23 7.58
C HIS A 31 10.55 7.58 8.77
N SER A 32 10.31 6.30 8.98
CA SER A 32 10.97 5.54 10.04
C SER A 32 12.08 4.67 9.46
N HIS A 33 13.22 4.68 10.14
CA HIS A 33 14.28 3.71 9.93
C HIS A 33 13.94 2.37 10.61
N VAL A 34 14.90 1.44 10.65
CA VAL A 34 14.75 0.13 11.29
C VAL A 34 14.11 0.30 12.67
N THR A 35 12.91 -0.25 12.81
CA THR A 35 12.06 -0.13 13.98
C THR A 35 11.54 -1.51 14.37
N SER A 36 11.05 -1.67 15.59
CA SER A 36 10.40 -2.92 15.98
C SER A 36 9.14 -3.14 15.14
N HIS A 37 8.79 -4.40 14.92
CA HIS A 37 7.60 -4.72 14.13
C HIS A 37 6.32 -4.15 14.77
N GLU A 38 6.23 -4.17 16.10
CA GLU A 38 5.13 -3.58 16.86
C GLU A 38 5.00 -2.07 16.61
N LEU A 39 6.11 -1.33 16.70
CA LEU A 39 6.11 0.10 16.44
C LEU A 39 5.75 0.37 14.96
N TYR A 40 6.27 -0.42 14.03
CA TYR A 40 5.89 -0.33 12.63
C TYR A 40 4.37 -0.46 12.41
N LEU A 41 3.73 -1.49 12.98
CA LEU A 41 2.30 -1.72 12.84
C LEU A 41 1.50 -0.59 13.51
N ARG A 42 1.93 -0.14 14.69
CA ARG A 42 1.27 0.97 15.41
C ARG A 42 1.27 2.26 14.60
N GLU A 43 2.43 2.64 14.05
CA GLU A 43 2.52 3.85 13.21
C GLU A 43 1.71 3.67 11.92
N LEU A 44 1.76 2.49 11.29
CA LEU A 44 0.97 2.19 10.10
C LEU A 44 -0.54 2.34 10.35
N GLY A 45 -1.06 1.83 11.47
CA GLY A 45 -2.48 1.96 11.85
C GLY A 45 -2.93 3.38 12.17
N ASN A 46 -1.98 4.28 12.48
CA ASN A 46 -2.23 5.71 12.72
C ASN A 46 -2.06 6.57 11.46
N ALA A 47 -1.65 5.96 10.34
CA ALA A 47 -1.49 6.61 9.06
C ALA A 47 -2.75 6.50 8.20
N LYS A 48 -3.05 7.54 7.41
CA LYS A 48 -4.04 7.45 6.34
C LYS A 48 -3.50 6.61 5.17
N PHE A 49 -2.25 6.85 4.79
CA PHE A 49 -1.57 6.16 3.69
C PHE A 49 -0.27 5.49 4.14
N GLY A 50 0.01 4.31 3.57
CA GLY A 50 1.28 3.60 3.72
C GLY A 50 1.98 3.44 2.37
N LEU A 51 3.24 3.88 2.26
CA LEU A 51 3.98 3.75 1.00
C LEU A 51 4.48 2.31 0.80
N SER A 52 4.01 1.63 -0.24
CA SER A 52 4.34 0.22 -0.51
C SER A 52 4.91 0.01 -1.93
N PRO A 53 6.14 0.49 -2.19
CA PRO A 53 6.81 0.26 -3.46
C PRO A 53 7.24 -1.20 -3.60
N PRO A 54 7.36 -1.72 -4.84
CA PRO A 54 7.88 -3.07 -5.09
C PRO A 54 9.22 -3.33 -4.38
N GLY A 55 9.40 -4.56 -3.89
CA GLY A 55 10.66 -5.08 -3.35
C GLY A 55 11.33 -6.03 -4.33
N ASN A 56 11.80 -7.16 -3.80
CA ASN A 56 12.18 -8.31 -4.60
C ASN A 56 10.95 -8.94 -5.30
N GLY A 57 9.75 -8.74 -4.73
CA GLY A 57 8.45 -9.07 -5.33
C GLY A 57 7.58 -7.83 -5.53
N LEU A 58 6.52 -7.99 -6.32
CA LEU A 58 5.57 -6.90 -6.66
C LEU A 58 4.66 -6.56 -5.48
N ASP A 59 4.06 -7.56 -4.85
CA ASP A 59 3.38 -7.45 -3.56
C ASP A 59 4.30 -7.97 -2.45
N TRP A 60 4.53 -7.14 -1.44
CA TRP A 60 5.22 -7.55 -0.23
C TRP A 60 4.27 -7.44 0.95
N TYR A 61 4.64 -8.10 2.05
CA TYR A 61 3.91 -8.11 3.32
C TYR A 61 3.37 -6.72 3.73
N ARG A 62 4.13 -5.64 3.47
CA ARG A 62 3.73 -4.25 3.77
C ARG A 62 2.40 -3.81 3.13
N THR A 63 2.10 -4.26 1.91
CA THR A 63 0.82 -3.91 1.25
C THR A 63 -0.33 -4.51 2.04
N TRP A 64 -0.22 -5.78 2.40
CA TRP A 64 -1.24 -6.51 3.14
C TRP A 64 -1.35 -6.06 4.60
N GLU A 65 -0.22 -5.74 5.25
CA GLU A 65 -0.19 -5.14 6.59
C GLU A 65 -0.86 -3.76 6.61
N ALA A 66 -0.64 -2.93 5.59
CA ALA A 66 -1.32 -1.62 5.51
C ALA A 66 -2.84 -1.80 5.47
N ILE A 67 -3.32 -2.71 4.61
CA ILE A 67 -4.74 -3.04 4.49
C ILE A 67 -5.27 -3.56 5.83
N LEU A 68 -4.58 -4.53 6.45
CA LEU A 68 -4.90 -5.08 7.78
C LEU A 68 -5.01 -4.00 8.87
N MET A 69 -4.07 -3.06 8.89
CA MET A 69 -4.02 -1.98 9.88
C MET A 69 -4.98 -0.82 9.55
N GLY A 70 -5.72 -0.90 8.43
CA GLY A 70 -6.71 0.11 8.03
C GLY A 70 -6.11 1.36 7.39
N ALA A 71 -4.86 1.29 6.92
CA ALA A 71 -4.22 2.31 6.10
C ALA A 71 -4.37 1.95 4.61
N VAL A 72 -4.37 2.97 3.74
CA VAL A 72 -4.45 2.79 2.29
C VAL A 72 -3.03 2.62 1.74
N PRO A 73 -2.63 1.42 1.26
CA PRO A 73 -1.34 1.28 0.62
C PRO A 73 -1.28 2.05 -0.71
N ILE A 74 -0.19 2.76 -0.94
CA ILE A 74 0.16 3.35 -2.22
C ILE A 74 1.12 2.40 -2.93
N VAL A 75 0.69 1.83 -4.06
CA VAL A 75 1.43 0.82 -4.83
C VAL A 75 1.67 1.29 -6.27
N LEU A 76 2.71 0.76 -6.90
CA LEU A 76 2.97 0.98 -8.32
C LEU A 76 2.12 0.02 -9.16
N ARG A 77 1.54 0.52 -10.26
CA ARG A 77 0.80 -0.24 -11.27
C ARG A 77 1.57 -1.50 -11.67
N SER A 78 0.88 -2.64 -11.67
CA SER A 78 1.47 -3.93 -12.04
C SER A 78 0.42 -4.93 -12.52
N ARG A 79 0.85 -6.17 -12.81
CA ARG A 79 -0.09 -7.28 -13.09
C ARG A 79 -0.89 -7.72 -11.86
N LEU A 80 -0.58 -7.21 -10.68
CA LEU A 80 -1.29 -7.52 -9.44
C LEU A 80 -2.47 -6.60 -9.15
N ASP A 81 -2.68 -5.55 -9.94
CA ASP A 81 -3.80 -4.62 -9.80
C ASP A 81 -5.17 -5.34 -9.64
N PRO A 82 -5.47 -6.45 -10.37
CA PRO A 82 -6.72 -7.20 -10.18
C PRO A 82 -6.90 -7.85 -8.79
N LEU A 83 -5.84 -7.96 -7.99
CA LEU A 83 -5.94 -8.42 -6.60
C LEU A 83 -6.56 -7.38 -5.68
N PHE A 84 -6.46 -6.10 -6.05
CA PHE A 84 -6.87 -4.97 -5.21
C PHE A 84 -8.24 -4.40 -5.58
N THR A 85 -8.96 -5.01 -6.53
CA THR A 85 -10.25 -4.50 -7.05
C THR A 85 -11.27 -4.19 -5.96
N ASP A 86 -11.31 -5.00 -4.91
CA ASP A 86 -12.27 -4.87 -3.80
C ASP A 86 -11.60 -4.37 -2.50
N ALA A 87 -10.49 -3.62 -2.61
CA ALA A 87 -9.81 -3.03 -1.45
C ALA A 87 -9.43 -1.56 -1.66
N ALA A 88 -9.25 -0.86 -0.54
CA ALA A 88 -8.80 0.51 -0.54
C ALA A 88 -7.28 0.56 -0.79
N VAL A 89 -6.89 0.53 -2.07
CA VAL A 89 -5.50 0.61 -2.53
C VAL A 89 -5.37 1.76 -3.53
N LEU A 90 -4.36 2.60 -3.35
CA LEU A 90 -4.03 3.66 -4.31
C LEU A 90 -2.96 3.16 -5.27
N ILE A 91 -3.36 2.86 -6.50
CA ILE A 91 -2.46 2.39 -7.57
C ILE A 91 -2.00 3.58 -8.41
N VAL A 92 -0.69 3.72 -8.61
CA VAL A 92 -0.09 4.81 -9.40
C VAL A 92 0.83 4.31 -10.49
N ASP A 93 0.91 5.04 -11.61
CA ASP A 93 1.87 4.76 -12.69
C ASP A 93 3.29 5.21 -12.36
N ASP A 94 3.40 6.35 -11.70
CA ASP A 94 4.66 6.96 -11.29
C ASP A 94 4.42 7.71 -9.97
N TRP A 95 5.41 7.66 -9.07
CA TRP A 95 5.35 8.34 -7.78
C TRP A 95 5.16 9.85 -7.92
N ASN A 96 5.72 10.45 -8.97
CA ASN A 96 5.63 11.89 -9.22
C ASN A 96 4.23 12.36 -9.67
N ASN A 97 3.32 11.43 -9.98
CA ASN A 97 1.93 11.78 -10.31
C ASN A 97 1.10 12.13 -9.06
N LEU A 98 1.67 12.00 -7.86
CA LEU A 98 1.01 12.32 -6.61
C LEU A 98 1.56 13.63 -6.03
N ASN A 99 0.66 14.50 -5.60
CA ASN A 99 0.95 15.65 -4.74
C ASN A 99 0.15 15.56 -3.43
N ILE A 100 0.47 16.43 -2.47
CA ILE A 100 -0.15 16.35 -1.14
C ILE A 100 -1.63 16.74 -1.19
N GLU A 101 -2.00 17.70 -2.05
CA GLU A 101 -3.36 18.18 -2.19
C GLU A 101 -4.28 17.06 -2.67
N TYR A 102 -3.81 16.25 -3.62
CA TYR A 102 -4.51 15.07 -4.10
C TYR A 102 -4.66 14.01 -3.01
N LEU A 103 -3.58 13.68 -2.27
CA LEU A 103 -3.68 12.72 -1.15
C LEU A 103 -4.65 13.17 -0.06
N GLN A 104 -4.71 14.48 0.20
CA GLN A 104 -5.63 15.07 1.17
C GLN A 104 -7.08 15.03 0.69
N SER A 105 -7.33 15.23 -0.61
CA SER A 105 -8.68 15.22 -1.19
C SER A 105 -9.30 13.82 -1.30
N LEU A 106 -8.48 12.76 -1.32
CA LEU A 106 -8.97 11.39 -1.40
C LEU A 106 -9.68 10.97 -0.12
N ASP A 107 -10.98 10.72 -0.21
CA ASP A 107 -11.76 10.11 0.86
C ASP A 107 -11.82 8.59 0.67
N TYR A 108 -10.84 7.90 1.26
CA TYR A 108 -10.90 6.46 1.37
C TYR A 108 -11.65 6.10 2.64
N ASN A 109 -12.93 5.80 2.49
CA ASN A 109 -13.65 5.03 3.50
C ASN A 109 -12.90 3.70 3.70
N ARG A 110 -12.74 3.27 4.96
CA ARG A 110 -12.17 1.96 5.28
C ARG A 110 -13.08 0.90 4.67
N LEU A 111 -12.78 0.48 3.43
CA LEU A 111 -13.51 -0.58 2.76
C LEU A 111 -13.42 -1.84 3.62
N PRO A 112 -14.47 -2.67 3.63
CA PRO A 112 -14.40 -3.97 4.28
C PRO A 112 -13.22 -4.73 3.72
N ASN A 113 -12.25 -5.08 4.56
CA ASN A 113 -11.06 -5.81 4.14
C ASN A 113 -11.36 -7.31 3.94
N GLU A 114 -12.48 -7.65 3.28
CA GLU A 114 -12.86 -9.03 3.00
C GLU A 114 -11.80 -9.76 2.20
N ILE A 115 -11.05 -9.01 1.37
CA ILE A 115 -9.93 -9.52 0.58
C ILE A 115 -8.82 -10.16 1.41
N LEU A 116 -8.76 -9.90 2.72
CA LEU A 116 -7.78 -10.50 3.60
C LEU A 116 -8.11 -11.96 3.97
N PHE A 117 -9.35 -12.39 3.74
CA PHE A 117 -9.82 -13.68 4.22
C PHE A 117 -9.92 -14.70 3.09
N ALA A 118 -9.50 -15.95 3.37
CA ALA A 118 -9.57 -17.05 2.40
C ALA A 118 -10.98 -17.28 1.83
N LYS A 119 -12.03 -16.96 2.61
CA LYS A 119 -13.44 -17.04 2.17
C LYS A 119 -13.70 -16.21 0.92
N TYR A 120 -13.18 -14.98 0.86
CA TYR A 120 -13.34 -14.09 -0.28
C TYR A 120 -12.72 -14.70 -1.54
N TRP A 121 -11.46 -15.15 -1.44
CA TRP A 121 -10.75 -15.75 -2.58
C TRP A 121 -11.37 -17.05 -3.05
N ARG A 122 -11.80 -17.92 -2.11
CA ARG A 122 -12.52 -19.15 -2.44
C ARG A 122 -13.77 -18.85 -3.25
N LYS A 123 -14.57 -17.87 -2.83
CA LYS A 123 -15.77 -17.45 -3.57
C LYS A 123 -15.40 -17.00 -4.99
N ARG A 124 -14.43 -16.10 -5.12
CA ARG A 124 -13.98 -15.58 -6.42
C ARG A 124 -13.49 -16.68 -7.37
N LEU A 125 -12.74 -17.65 -6.87
CA LEU A 125 -12.25 -18.79 -7.66
C LEU A 125 -13.40 -19.70 -8.12
N MET A 126 -14.36 -19.99 -7.24
CA MET A 126 -15.54 -20.80 -7.59
C MET A 126 -16.42 -20.10 -8.62
N ASP A 127 -16.57 -18.79 -8.55
CA ASP A 127 -17.34 -18.01 -9.53
C ASP A 127 -16.68 -18.01 -10.91
N VAL A 128 -15.35 -18.03 -10.99
CA VAL A 128 -14.62 -18.20 -12.26
C VAL A 128 -14.81 -19.61 -12.82
N ALA A 129 -14.71 -20.64 -11.98
CA ALA A 129 -14.88 -22.04 -12.41
C ALA A 129 -16.28 -22.35 -12.97
N LYS A 130 -17.31 -21.63 -12.53
CA LYS A 130 -18.71 -21.78 -13.01
C LYS A 130 -19.02 -21.05 -14.32
N ARG A 131 -18.11 -20.19 -14.81
CA ARG A 131 -18.29 -19.42 -16.05
C ARG A 131 -17.78 -20.16 -17.29
N GLN A 132 -17.39 -21.43 -17.13
CA GLN A 132 -17.09 -22.39 -18.19
C GLN A 132 -18.26 -23.36 -18.33
#